data_AF-A0A6L5ZME7-F1
#
_entry.id   AF-A0A6L5ZME7-F1
#
_cell.length_a   1.000
_cell.length_b   1.000
_cell.length_c   1.000
_cell.angle_alpha   90.00
_cell.angle_beta   90.00
_cell.angle_gamma   90.00
#
_symmetry.space_group_name_H-M   'P 1'
#
loop_
_entity.id
_entity.type
_entity.pdbx_description
1 polymer ?
#
loop_
_entity_poly.entity_id
_entity_poly.type
_entity_poly.pdbx_seq_one_letter_code
_entity_poly.pdbx_strand_id
1 'polypeptide(L)'
;MTMSDDTETVLEEIEAVVDAENEATPEEGEGKLSGQRLLESEGDAAADYLEALLDITDLDGDIDIDVEGNRAMVSVVEVKAGDLHLLVGDGGEVLDALQELTRLAAARETGERSRLMLDIGGHRAARRAALVEEAKIAIE
;
A
#
# COMPACT_ATOMS: atom_id res chain seq x y z
N MET A 1 20.32 -65.93 -22.28
CA MET A 1 19.24 -66.14 -21.31
C MET A 1 18.33 -64.92 -21.38
N THR A 2 17.56 -64.85 -22.45
CA THR A 2 16.38 -63.98 -22.58
C THR A 2 15.27 -64.63 -21.76
N MET A 3 14.56 -63.85 -20.95
CA MET A 3 13.19 -64.15 -20.52
C MET A 3 12.37 -62.94 -21.00
N SER A 4 11.64 -63.12 -22.11
CA SER A 4 10.23 -63.55 -22.17
C SER A 4 9.35 -62.30 -22.19
N ASP A 5 8.78 -61.96 -23.34
CA ASP A 5 7.47 -62.47 -23.81
C ASP A 5 6.36 -62.03 -22.85
N ASP A 6 5.23 -61.46 -23.27
CA ASP A 6 4.59 -61.54 -24.57
C ASP A 6 3.37 -60.60 -24.56
N THR A 7 2.77 -60.45 -25.73
CA THR A 7 1.40 -59.95 -26.00
C THR A 7 1.19 -58.45 -26.04
N GLU A 8 0.36 -57.89 -26.91
CA GLU A 8 -0.17 -58.25 -28.23
C GLU A 8 -0.84 -56.95 -28.69
N THR A 9 -0.52 -56.51 -29.89
CA THR A 9 -1.23 -55.45 -30.60
C THR A 9 -2.71 -55.78 -30.77
N VAL A 10 -3.60 -54.89 -30.32
CA VAL A 10 -4.90 -54.69 -30.97
C VAL A 10 -5.16 -53.19 -31.10
N LEU A 11 -5.40 -52.82 -32.36
CA LEU A 11 -5.65 -51.49 -32.89
C LEU A 11 -7.10 -51.03 -32.65
N GLU A 12 -7.23 -49.70 -32.64
CA GLU A 12 -8.30 -48.86 -33.21
C GLU A 12 -9.68 -48.66 -32.55
N GLU A 13 -9.97 -47.35 -32.41
CA GLU A 13 -11.26 -46.62 -32.34
C GLU A 13 -12.08 -46.79 -31.04
N ILE A 14 -12.52 -45.72 -30.37
CA ILE A 14 -13.46 -44.72 -30.87
C ILE A 14 -13.19 -43.31 -30.29
N GLU A 15 -13.35 -42.33 -31.17
CA GLU A 15 -13.18 -40.88 -31.08
C GLU A 15 -14.00 -40.10 -30.03
N ALA A 16 -13.49 -38.88 -29.79
CA ALA A 16 -14.19 -37.62 -29.54
C ALA A 16 -14.68 -37.31 -28.11
N VAL A 17 -14.01 -36.36 -27.45
CA VAL A 17 -14.51 -34.97 -27.35
C VAL A 17 -13.43 -33.98 -26.87
N VAL A 18 -13.15 -33.03 -27.77
CA VAL A 18 -12.98 -31.58 -27.57
C VAL A 18 -11.76 -31.01 -26.82
N ASP A 19 -10.96 -30.30 -27.60
CA ASP A 19 -10.07 -29.21 -27.22
C ASP A 19 -10.65 -28.27 -26.16
N ALA A 20 -9.88 -27.98 -25.13
CA ALA A 20 -9.86 -26.65 -24.54
C ALA A 20 -8.48 -26.44 -23.92
N GLU A 21 -7.64 -25.75 -24.68
CA GLU A 21 -6.46 -25.05 -24.23
C GLU A 21 -6.75 -24.34 -22.90
N ASN A 22 -6.06 -24.74 -21.84
CA ASN A 22 -6.05 -24.00 -20.59
C ASN A 22 -5.13 -22.77 -20.72
N GLU A 23 -5.47 -21.87 -21.64
CA GLU A 23 -5.07 -20.48 -21.56
C GLU A 23 -5.96 -19.81 -20.51
N ALA A 24 -5.60 -20.01 -19.24
CA ALA A 24 -6.10 -19.18 -18.16
C ALA A 24 -5.59 -17.75 -18.38
N THR A 25 -6.40 -16.96 -19.09
CA THR A 25 -6.26 -15.51 -19.14
C THR A 25 -6.43 -14.99 -17.72
N PRO A 26 -5.50 -14.18 -17.17
CA PRO A 26 -5.69 -13.61 -15.84
C PRO A 26 -6.88 -12.65 -15.92
N GLU A 27 -7.93 -12.96 -15.16
CA GLU A 27 -9.09 -12.09 -14.97
C GLU A 27 -8.61 -10.73 -14.42
N GLU A 28 -8.70 -9.67 -15.24
CA GLU A 28 -8.24 -8.29 -14.90
C GLU A 28 -8.92 -7.70 -13.64
N GLY A 29 -9.94 -8.36 -13.10
CA GLY A 29 -10.63 -8.01 -11.86
C GLY A 29 -9.94 -8.49 -10.58
N GLU A 30 -9.27 -9.65 -10.60
CA GLU A 30 -8.65 -10.23 -9.40
C GLU A 30 -7.42 -9.43 -8.95
N GLY A 31 -6.62 -8.94 -9.90
CA GLY A 31 -5.44 -8.12 -9.63
C GLY A 31 -5.74 -6.73 -9.06
N LYS A 32 -6.92 -6.16 -9.36
CA LYS A 32 -7.35 -4.87 -8.81
C LYS A 32 -7.86 -5.02 -7.38
N LEU A 33 -8.63 -6.08 -7.12
CA LEU A 33 -9.12 -6.40 -5.77
C LEU A 33 -7.97 -6.79 -4.83
N SER A 34 -6.94 -7.49 -5.33
CA SER A 34 -5.74 -7.77 -4.53
C SER A 34 -4.92 -6.51 -4.24
N GLY A 35 -4.79 -5.61 -5.22
CA GLY A 35 -4.12 -4.31 -5.03
C GLY A 35 -4.83 -3.43 -4.00
N GLN A 36 -6.15 -3.33 -4.06
CA GLN A 36 -6.91 -2.53 -3.10
C GLN A 36 -6.79 -3.07 -1.67
N ARG A 37 -6.89 -4.39 -1.48
CA ARG A 37 -6.68 -5.03 -0.18
C ARG A 37 -5.27 -4.82 0.37
N LEU A 38 -4.27 -4.80 -0.50
CA LEU A 38 -2.90 -4.49 -0.09
C LEU A 38 -2.79 -3.04 0.42
N LEU A 39 -3.42 -2.09 -0.26
CA LEU A 39 -3.42 -0.68 0.18
C LEU A 39 -4.16 -0.49 1.50
N GLU A 40 -5.27 -1.19 1.71
CA GLU A 40 -5.98 -1.22 3.00
C GLU A 40 -5.07 -1.79 4.10
N SER A 41 -4.43 -2.92 3.85
CA SER A 41 -3.51 -3.55 4.81
C SER A 41 -2.28 -2.69 5.12
N GLU A 42 -1.75 -1.96 4.12
CA GLU A 42 -0.67 -0.99 4.33
C GLU A 42 -1.12 0.18 5.20
N GLY A 43 -2.35 0.67 4.99
CA GLY A 43 -2.96 1.72 5.80
C GLY A 43 -3.12 1.31 7.25
N ASP A 44 -3.66 0.11 7.49
CA ASP A 44 -3.86 -0.44 8.84
C ASP A 44 -2.53 -0.60 9.58
N ALA A 45 -1.53 -1.24 8.96
CA ALA A 45 -0.20 -1.42 9.57
C ALA A 45 0.50 -0.09 9.86
N ALA A 46 0.29 0.92 9.02
CA ALA A 46 0.80 2.26 9.23
C ALA A 46 0.10 2.98 10.39
N ALA A 47 -1.23 2.84 10.48
CA ALA A 47 -2.02 3.40 11.57
C ALA A 47 -1.63 2.77 12.91
N ASP A 48 -1.48 1.45 12.97
CA ASP A 48 -1.03 0.74 14.18
C ASP A 48 0.32 1.27 14.70
N TYR A 49 1.27 1.49 13.79
CA TYR A 49 2.58 2.05 14.15
C TYR A 49 2.46 3.49 14.70
N LEU A 50 1.64 4.32 14.05
CA LEU A 50 1.46 5.71 14.44
C LEU A 50 0.65 5.84 15.73
N GLU A 51 -0.38 5.02 15.94
CA GLU A 51 -1.16 4.97 17.18
C GLU A 51 -0.26 4.59 18.36
N ALA A 52 0.57 3.56 18.20
CA ALA A 52 1.54 3.19 19.23
C ALA A 52 2.55 4.31 19.52
N LEU A 53 2.98 5.06 18.50
CA LEU A 53 3.86 6.21 18.69
C LEU A 53 3.16 7.35 19.45
N LEU A 54 1.90 7.66 19.11
CA LEU A 54 1.11 8.68 19.77
C LEU A 54 0.88 8.34 21.25
N ASP A 55 0.56 7.09 21.56
CA ASP A 55 0.44 6.59 22.94
C ASP A 55 1.76 6.73 23.73
N ILE A 56 2.90 6.35 23.15
CA ILE A 56 4.21 6.49 23.81
C ILE A 56 4.59 7.95 24.06
N THR A 57 4.13 8.87 23.21
CA THR A 57 4.49 10.28 23.26
C THR A 57 3.48 11.15 24.00
N ASP A 58 2.39 10.55 24.53
CA ASP A 58 1.25 11.26 25.14
C ASP A 58 0.70 12.37 24.22
N LEU A 59 0.66 12.14 22.91
CA LEU A 59 0.13 13.09 21.93
C LEU A 59 -1.27 12.69 21.48
N ASP A 60 -2.20 13.65 21.53
CA ASP A 60 -3.56 13.44 21.07
C ASP A 60 -3.63 13.67 19.54
N GLY A 61 -4.04 12.64 18.79
CA GLY A 61 -4.26 12.74 17.35
C GLY A 61 -5.20 11.64 16.86
N ASP A 62 -6.17 12.01 16.04
CA ASP A 62 -7.05 11.05 15.37
C ASP A 62 -6.39 10.61 14.06
N ILE A 63 -6.36 9.30 13.80
CA ILE A 63 -5.78 8.74 12.60
C ILE A 63 -6.89 8.40 11.60
N ASP A 64 -6.79 8.96 10.41
CA ASP A 64 -7.65 8.66 9.28
C ASP A 64 -6.85 7.92 8.19
N ILE A 65 -7.46 6.87 7.64
CA ILE A 65 -6.88 6.07 6.54
C ILE A 65 -7.74 6.27 5.30
N ASP A 66 -7.09 6.60 4.19
CA ASP A 66 -7.72 6.78 2.88
C ASP A 66 -6.93 6.04 1.79
N VAL A 67 -7.58 5.81 0.64
CA VAL A 67 -6.93 5.28 -0.56
C VAL A 67 -7.06 6.29 -1.70
N GLU A 68 -5.95 6.85 -2.14
CA GLU A 68 -5.91 7.81 -3.25
C GLU A 68 -5.21 7.22 -4.49
N GLY A 69 -6.00 6.68 -5.41
CA GLY A 69 -5.48 6.05 -6.63
C GLY A 69 -4.77 4.72 -6.33
N ASN A 70 -3.44 4.74 -6.27
CA ASN A 70 -2.61 3.54 -6.02
C ASN A 70 -1.63 3.74 -4.86
N ARG A 71 -2.06 4.50 -3.84
CA ARG A 71 -1.32 4.70 -2.60
C ARG A 71 -2.28 4.75 -1.42
N ALA A 72 -1.86 4.18 -0.30
CA ALA A 72 -2.47 4.42 0.99
C ALA A 72 -2.11 5.84 1.46
N MET A 73 -3.08 6.54 2.00
CA MET A 73 -2.93 7.83 2.65
C MET A 73 -3.26 7.64 4.12
N VAL A 74 -2.38 8.11 5.00
CA VAL A 74 -2.63 8.15 6.44
C VAL A 74 -2.49 9.59 6.89
N SER A 75 -3.50 10.07 7.60
CA SER A 75 -3.54 11.44 8.09
C SER A 75 -3.70 11.44 9.60
N VAL A 76 -2.94 12.28 10.30
CA VAL A 76 -3.11 12.53 11.73
C VAL A 76 -3.70 13.92 11.93
N VAL A 77 -4.89 13.98 12.50
CA VAL A 77 -5.65 15.21 12.75
C VAL A 77 -5.52 15.62 14.21
N GLU A 78 -5.25 16.92 14.44
CA GLU A 78 -5.16 17.47 15.79
C GLU A 78 -6.51 17.40 16.52
N VAL A 79 -6.53 16.79 17.70
CA VAL A 79 -7.66 16.89 18.63
C VAL A 79 -7.57 18.17 19.47
N LYS A 80 -6.35 18.63 19.75
CA LYS A 80 -6.03 19.88 20.47
C LYS A 80 -4.97 20.68 19.72
N ALA A 81 -5.14 22.00 19.71
CA ALA A 81 -4.29 22.89 18.93
C ALA A 81 -2.83 22.88 19.43
N GLY A 82 -1.89 22.51 18.55
CA GLY A 82 -0.45 22.65 18.76
C GLY A 82 0.30 21.40 19.23
N ASP A 83 -0.39 20.31 19.54
CA ASP A 83 0.25 19.09 20.05
C ASP A 83 1.01 18.34 18.94
N LEU A 84 0.55 18.39 17.68
CA LEU A 84 1.20 17.69 16.57
C LEU A 84 2.35 18.47 15.93
N HIS A 85 2.62 19.71 16.37
CA HIS A 85 3.72 20.52 15.83
C HIS A 85 5.08 19.81 15.96
N LEU A 86 5.28 19.07 17.06
CA LEU A 86 6.50 18.28 17.29
C LEU A 86 6.68 17.17 16.25
N LEU A 87 5.60 16.54 15.81
CA LEU A 87 5.63 15.47 14.81
C LEU A 87 5.82 16.00 13.38
N VAL A 88 5.51 17.28 13.16
CA VAL A 88 5.84 17.97 11.90
C VAL A 88 7.32 18.36 11.89
N GLY A 89 7.78 19.00 12.97
CA GLY A 89 9.13 19.54 13.08
C GLY A 89 9.38 20.77 12.19
N ASP A 90 10.59 21.31 12.27
CA ASP A 90 10.96 22.50 11.51
C ASP A 90 10.97 22.19 10.01
N GLY A 91 10.12 22.91 9.27
CA GLY A 91 10.01 22.76 7.82
C GLY A 91 9.50 21.39 7.34
N GLY A 92 9.01 20.53 8.24
CA GLY A 92 8.49 19.18 7.92
C GLY A 92 9.51 18.05 8.07
N GLU A 93 10.70 18.30 8.65
CA GLU A 93 11.77 17.29 8.71
C GLU A 93 11.39 16.04 9.53
N VAL A 94 10.63 16.21 10.62
CA VAL A 94 10.19 15.10 11.47
C VAL A 94 9.09 14.32 10.76
N LEU A 95 8.15 15.02 10.10
CA LEU A 95 7.11 14.38 9.29
C LEU A 95 7.73 13.50 8.19
N ASP A 96 8.75 13.99 7.50
CA ASP A 96 9.42 13.21 6.45
C ASP A 96 10.15 11.99 7.02
N ALA A 97 10.79 12.11 8.19
CA ALA A 97 11.41 10.98 8.89
C ALA A 97 10.35 9.95 9.34
N LEU A 98 9.25 10.42 9.93
CA LEU A 98 8.13 9.57 10.33
C LEU A 98 7.53 8.85 9.14
N GLN A 99 7.37 9.50 7.99
CA GLN A 99 6.88 8.85 6.79
C GLN A 99 7.74 7.65 6.39
N GLU A 100 9.07 7.79 6.41
CA GLU A 100 9.96 6.69 6.04
C GLU A 100 9.96 5.56 7.09
N LEU A 101 9.84 5.89 8.38
CA LEU A 101 9.69 4.89 9.43
C LEU A 101 8.36 4.12 9.31
N THR A 102 7.26 4.83 9.06
CA THR A 102 5.94 4.22 8.86
C THR A 102 5.92 3.37 7.59
N ARG A 103 6.57 3.81 6.50
CA ARG A 103 6.77 2.98 5.29
C ARG A 103 7.51 1.69 5.58
N LEU A 104 8.56 1.76 6.40
CA LEU A 104 9.31 0.58 6.80
C LEU A 104 8.47 -0.36 7.68
N ALA A 105 7.67 0.19 8.60
CA ALA A 105 6.76 -0.57 9.45
C ALA A 105 5.70 -1.30 8.61
N ALA A 106 5.04 -0.59 7.70
CA ALA A 106 4.05 -1.17 6.79
C ALA A 106 4.68 -2.24 5.89
N ALA A 107 5.85 -1.98 5.30
CA ALA A 107 6.52 -2.95 4.45
C ALA A 107 6.98 -4.21 5.20
N ARG A 108 7.35 -4.07 6.48
CA ARG A 108 7.67 -5.21 7.34
C ARG A 108 6.46 -6.10 7.59
N GLU A 109 5.28 -5.51 7.75
CA GLU A 109 4.05 -6.23 8.09
C GLU A 109 3.39 -6.85 6.84
N THR A 110 3.32 -6.11 5.73
CA THR A 110 2.69 -6.58 4.48
C THR A 110 3.63 -7.41 3.60
N GLY A 111 4.95 -7.32 3.82
CA GLY A 111 5.97 -7.99 3.01
C GLY A 111 6.23 -7.32 1.65
N GLU A 112 5.51 -6.26 1.32
CA GLU A 112 5.61 -5.52 0.06
C GLU A 112 6.15 -4.11 0.28
N ARG A 113 6.77 -3.52 -0.76
CA ARG A 113 7.27 -2.13 -0.65
C ARG A 113 6.10 -1.15 -0.57
N SER A 114 5.92 -0.52 0.59
CA SER A 114 4.86 0.46 0.75
C SER A 114 5.13 1.75 -0.04
N ARG A 115 4.05 2.26 -0.65
CA ARG A 115 4.01 3.58 -1.32
C ARG A 115 3.18 4.59 -0.53
N LEU A 116 2.93 4.33 0.75
CA LEU A 116 2.07 5.16 1.59
C LEU A 116 2.58 6.60 1.67
N MET A 117 1.67 7.51 1.95
CA MET A 117 1.95 8.92 2.21
C MET A 117 1.34 9.31 3.54
N LEU A 118 2.12 10.02 4.35
CA LEU A 118 1.71 10.50 5.67
C LEU A 118 1.50 12.01 5.62
N ASP A 119 0.39 12.48 6.19
CA ASP A 119 0.16 13.90 6.49
C ASP A 119 -0.16 14.07 7.97
N ILE A 120 0.30 15.17 8.56
CA ILE A 120 0.09 15.48 9.96
C ILE A 120 -0.35 16.94 10.04
N GLY A 121 -1.50 17.19 10.67
CA GLY A 121 -2.03 18.54 10.89
C GLY A 121 -2.24 19.35 9.60
N GLY A 122 -2.46 18.69 8.45
CA GLY A 122 -2.61 19.36 7.16
C GLY A 122 -1.33 20.03 6.63
N HIS A 123 -0.16 19.68 7.15
CA HIS A 123 1.11 20.30 6.80
C HIS A 123 1.36 20.27 5.28
N ARG A 124 1.10 19.14 4.61
CA ARG A 124 1.32 19.02 3.16
C ARG A 124 0.38 19.93 2.36
N ALA A 125 -0.86 20.12 2.81
CA ALA A 125 -1.79 21.05 2.17
C ALA A 125 -1.32 22.50 2.30
N ALA A 126 -0.91 22.90 3.51
CA ALA A 126 -0.37 24.23 3.79
C ALA A 126 0.90 24.51 2.97
N ARG A 127 1.83 23.54 2.91
CA ARG A 127 3.06 23.66 2.12
C ARG A 127 2.79 23.80 0.63
N ARG A 128 1.85 23.02 0.08
CA ARG A 128 1.43 23.16 -1.33
C ARG A 128 0.86 24.55 -1.60
N ALA A 129 0.00 25.06 -0.74
CA ALA A 129 -0.59 26.39 -0.90
C ALA A 129 0.49 27.49 -0.91
N ALA A 130 1.45 27.43 0.02
CA ALA A 130 2.57 28.36 0.06
C ALA A 130 3.41 28.34 -1.22
N LEU A 131 3.76 27.14 -1.71
CA LEU A 131 4.53 26.98 -2.94
C LEU A 131 3.79 27.49 -4.18
N VAL A 132 2.48 27.30 -4.26
CA VAL A 132 1.66 27.84 -5.35
C VAL A 132 1.66 29.37 -5.32
N GLU A 133 1.62 29.97 -4.14
CA GLU A 133 1.67 31.42 -4.01
C GLU A 133 3.03 32.00 -4.40
N GLU A 134 4.13 31.39 -3.94
CA GLU A 134 5.49 31.76 -4.37
C GLU A 134 5.64 31.64 -5.89
N ALA A 135 5.09 30.59 -6.50
CA ALA A 135 5.13 30.40 -7.94
C ALA A 135 4.37 31.49 -8.71
N LYS A 136 3.24 31.98 -8.19
CA LYS A 136 2.52 33.11 -8.81
C LYS A 136 3.34 34.39 -8.78
N ILE A 137 3.95 34.70 -7.62
CA ILE A 137 4.79 35.89 -7.46
C ILE A 137 5.99 35.84 -8.41
N ALA A 138 6.58 34.65 -8.62
CA ALA A 138 7.73 34.49 -9.51
C ALA A 138 7.41 34.60 -11.02
N ILE A 139 6.14 34.47 -11.40
CA ILE A 139 5.69 34.56 -12.80
C ILE A 139 5.32 36.00 -13.18
N GLU A 140 5.02 36.86 -12.19
CA GLU A 140 4.72 38.30 -12.36
C GLU A 140 6.00 39.14 -12.48
#